data_AF-A0A2S2E2S7-F1
#
_entry.id   AF-A0A2S2E2S7-F1
#
_cell.length_a   1.000
_cell.length_b   1.000
_cell.length_c   1.000
_cell.angle_alpha   90.00
_cell.angle_beta   90.00
_cell.angle_gamma   90.00
#
_symmetry.space_group_name_H-M   'P 1'
#
loop_
_entity.id
_entity.type
_entity.pdbx_description
1 polymer ?
#
loop_
_entity_poly.entity_id
_entity_poly.type
_entity_poly.pdbx_seq_one_letter_code
_entity_poly.pdbx_strand_id
1 'polypeptide(L)'
;MSKTNRKKVKKNSWFFSQCWQAGLIHGGLSESDLVQRLVDFFGVSARTVRGWLNAEHDPHPCALKLLRQRICGVPPSESWSGWSFSGDALVSPYGTTITPEIDNKLRYFQNEIRRLRIENQAASNELKRLRKSYDPEFVSRVRQAAELLSDVDGLPV
;
A
#
# COMPACT_ATOMS: atom_id res chain seq x y z
N MET A 1 -16.17 -35.41 -3.04
CA MET A 1 -15.94 -33.97 -3.29
C MET A 1 -15.46 -33.31 -2.00
N SER A 2 -14.16 -33.04 -1.87
CA SER A 2 -13.57 -32.51 -0.63
C SER A 2 -13.75 -30.99 -0.58
N LYS A 3 -14.56 -30.50 0.37
CA LYS A 3 -14.69 -29.06 0.66
C LYS A 3 -13.38 -28.60 1.29
N THR A 4 -12.47 -28.06 0.48
CA THR A 4 -11.22 -27.47 0.97
C THR A 4 -11.57 -26.22 1.77
N ASN A 5 -11.50 -26.32 3.09
CA ASN A 5 -11.77 -25.25 4.02
C ASN A 5 -10.66 -24.18 3.87
N ARG A 6 -10.86 -23.18 3.00
CA ARG A 6 -9.89 -22.10 2.78
C ARG A 6 -9.92 -21.16 3.98
N LYS A 7 -8.86 -21.19 4.80
CA LYS A 7 -8.68 -20.24 5.90
C LYS A 7 -8.53 -18.82 5.34
N LYS A 8 -9.30 -17.89 5.88
CA LYS A 8 -9.22 -16.46 5.54
C LYS A 8 -7.84 -15.88 5.87
N VAL A 9 -7.35 -14.99 5.01
CA VAL A 9 -6.08 -14.26 5.21
C VAL A 9 -6.11 -13.40 6.48
N LYS A 10 -5.07 -13.56 7.33
CA LYS A 10 -4.85 -12.68 8.49
C LYS A 10 -4.27 -11.33 8.06
N LYS A 11 -5.12 -10.31 7.99
CA LYS A 11 -4.73 -8.92 7.63
C LYS A 11 -3.79 -8.23 8.64
N ASN A 12 -3.48 -8.86 9.77
CA ASN A 12 -2.59 -8.34 10.81
C ASN A 12 -1.22 -9.03 10.84
N SER A 13 -0.88 -9.90 9.88
CA SER A 13 0.43 -10.54 9.87
C SER A 13 1.54 -9.54 9.49
N TRP A 14 2.75 -9.78 10.00
CA TRP A 14 3.92 -8.96 9.67
C TRP A 14 4.16 -8.92 8.15
N PHE A 15 4.05 -10.08 7.48
CA PHE A 15 4.22 -10.18 6.04
C PHE A 15 3.16 -9.37 5.27
N PHE A 16 1.90 -9.37 5.73
CA PHE A 16 0.85 -8.51 5.17
C PHE A 16 1.24 -7.03 5.27
N SER A 17 1.72 -6.59 6.43
CA SER A 17 2.19 -5.21 6.63
C SER A 17 3.33 -4.83 5.67
N GLN A 18 4.31 -5.73 5.49
CA GLN A 18 5.40 -5.50 4.53
C GLN A 18 4.91 -5.38 3.08
N CYS A 19 3.99 -6.26 2.66
CA CYS A 19 3.40 -6.20 1.32
C CYS A 19 2.59 -4.90 1.11
N TRP A 20 1.92 -4.41 2.14
CA TRP A 20 1.22 -3.13 2.11
C TRP A 20 2.19 -1.96 1.98
N GLN A 21 3.27 -1.96 2.77
CA GLN A 21 4.32 -0.93 2.70
C GLN A 21 5.00 -0.88 1.31
N ALA A 22 5.19 -2.05 0.70
CA ALA A 22 5.71 -2.21 -0.66
C ALA A 22 4.72 -1.81 -1.77
N GLY A 23 3.48 -1.44 -1.42
CA GLY A 23 2.44 -1.05 -2.37
C GLY A 23 1.88 -2.21 -3.20
N LEU A 24 2.13 -3.46 -2.81
CA LEU A 24 1.64 -4.64 -3.53
C LEU A 24 0.15 -4.90 -3.26
N ILE A 25 -0.30 -4.54 -2.06
CA ILE A 25 -1.67 -4.78 -1.58
C ILE A 25 -2.27 -3.50 -0.97
N HIS A 26 -3.58 -3.32 -1.11
CA HIS A 26 -4.33 -2.18 -0.56
C HIS A 26 -5.77 -2.58 -0.18
N GLY A 27 -6.46 -1.71 0.57
CA GLY A 27 -7.74 -2.03 1.25
C GLY A 27 -8.95 -2.30 0.36
N GLY A 28 -8.82 -2.13 -0.96
CA GLY A 28 -9.90 -2.36 -1.94
C GLY A 28 -9.80 -3.69 -2.69
N LEU A 29 -8.74 -4.48 -2.49
CA LEU A 29 -8.57 -5.75 -3.20
C LEU A 29 -9.40 -6.87 -2.59
N SER A 30 -10.01 -7.70 -3.44
CA SER A 30 -10.56 -8.99 -3.02
C SER A 30 -9.43 -9.92 -2.54
N GLU A 31 -9.75 -10.93 -1.74
CA GLU A 31 -8.73 -11.87 -1.26
C GLU A 31 -8.09 -12.65 -2.41
N SER A 32 -8.85 -12.99 -3.46
CA SER A 32 -8.31 -13.64 -4.66
C SER A 32 -7.33 -12.74 -5.39
N ASP A 33 -7.66 -11.47 -5.60
CA ASP A 33 -6.80 -10.53 -6.35
C ASP A 33 -5.53 -10.20 -5.57
N LEU A 34 -5.66 -10.08 -4.24
CA LEU A 34 -4.52 -9.92 -3.35
C LEU A 34 -3.56 -11.09 -3.49
N VAL A 35 -4.07 -12.33 -3.36
CA VAL A 35 -3.23 -13.53 -3.45
C VAL A 35 -2.61 -13.64 -4.85
N GLN A 36 -3.38 -13.37 -5.91
CA GLN A 36 -2.89 -13.46 -7.28
C GLN A 36 -1.76 -12.45 -7.53
N ARG A 37 -1.92 -11.19 -7.12
CA ARG A 37 -0.85 -10.18 -7.21
C ARG A 37 0.44 -10.61 -6.53
N LEU A 38 0.33 -11.21 -5.35
CA LEU A 38 1.51 -11.69 -4.62
C LEU A 38 2.12 -12.92 -5.28
N VAL A 39 1.32 -13.80 -5.86
CA VAL A 39 1.79 -14.92 -6.70
C VAL A 39 2.59 -14.39 -7.88
N ASP A 40 2.05 -13.43 -8.61
CA ASP A 40 2.69 -12.84 -9.79
C ASP A 40 3.98 -12.11 -9.41
N PHE A 41 3.98 -11.38 -8.30
CA PHE A 41 5.16 -10.63 -7.83
C PHE A 41 6.28 -11.54 -7.32
N PHE A 42 5.96 -12.58 -6.56
CA PHE A 42 6.97 -13.46 -5.96
C PHE A 42 7.32 -14.67 -6.81
N GLY A 43 6.53 -15.01 -7.84
CA GLY A 43 6.71 -16.19 -8.67
C GLY A 43 6.52 -17.51 -7.92
N VAL A 44 5.66 -17.53 -6.89
CA VAL A 44 5.43 -18.72 -6.04
C VAL A 44 3.96 -19.13 -6.04
N SER A 45 3.66 -20.34 -5.56
CA SER A 45 2.29 -20.84 -5.53
C SER A 45 1.37 -20.03 -4.60
N ALA A 46 0.08 -19.99 -4.93
CA ALA A 46 -0.95 -19.39 -4.07
C ALA A 46 -1.05 -20.06 -2.69
N ARG A 47 -0.60 -21.32 -2.56
CA ARG A 47 -0.52 -22.02 -1.27
C ARG A 47 0.58 -21.40 -0.40
N THR A 48 1.76 -21.18 -0.98
CA THR A 48 2.91 -20.55 -0.32
C THR A 48 2.57 -19.14 0.16
N VAL A 49 1.99 -18.31 -0.72
CA VAL A 49 1.55 -16.95 -0.36
C VAL A 49 0.57 -16.96 0.81
N ARG A 50 -0.44 -17.84 0.78
CA ARG A 50 -1.41 -17.95 1.89
C ARG A 50 -0.75 -18.40 3.19
N GLY A 51 0.23 -19.29 3.12
CA GLY A 51 1.01 -19.72 4.28
C GLY A 51 1.74 -18.54 4.93
N TRP A 52 2.43 -17.72 4.12
CA TRP A 52 3.10 -16.50 4.59
C TRP A 52 2.13 -15.48 5.17
N LEU A 53 1.01 -15.23 4.49
CA LEU A 53 -0.02 -14.29 4.95
C LEU A 53 -0.67 -14.73 6.27
N ASN A 54 -0.81 -16.03 6.49
CA ASN A 54 -1.41 -16.61 7.70
C ASN A 54 -0.41 -16.90 8.82
N ALA A 55 0.88 -16.62 8.59
CA ALA A 55 2.00 -16.96 9.47
C ALA A 55 2.05 -18.47 9.79
N GLU A 56 1.72 -19.33 8.81
CA GLU A 56 1.89 -20.79 8.94
C GLU A 56 3.35 -21.21 8.74
N HIS A 57 4.14 -20.42 8.01
CA HIS A 57 5.59 -20.54 7.87
C HIS A 57 6.18 -19.20 7.42
N ASP A 58 7.49 -19.02 7.64
CA ASP A 58 8.17 -17.78 7.30
C ASP A 58 8.35 -17.58 5.79
N PRO A 59 8.32 -16.33 5.30
CA PRO A 59 8.67 -16.02 3.93
C PRO A 59 10.10 -16.41 3.59
N HIS A 60 10.31 -16.92 2.38
CA HIS A 60 11.64 -17.24 1.89
C HIS A 60 12.53 -15.98 1.90
N PRO A 61 13.83 -16.06 2.24
CA PRO A 61 14.73 -14.90 2.27
C PRO A 61 14.74 -14.08 0.97
N CYS A 62 14.61 -14.72 -0.19
CA CYS A 62 14.51 -14.02 -1.48
C CYS A 62 13.24 -13.15 -1.59
N ALA A 63 12.09 -13.60 -1.06
CA ALA A 63 10.88 -12.80 -1.03
C ALA A 63 11.05 -11.56 -0.13
N LEU A 64 11.76 -11.72 1.00
CA LEU A 64 12.09 -10.59 1.88
C LEU A 64 13.04 -9.59 1.21
N LYS A 65 14.02 -10.08 0.45
CA LYS A 65 14.94 -9.26 -0.35
C LYS A 65 14.18 -8.45 -1.41
N LEU A 66 13.27 -9.09 -2.15
CA LEU A 66 12.42 -8.43 -3.15
C LEU A 66 11.52 -7.35 -2.52
N LEU A 67 10.95 -7.62 -1.34
CA LEU A 67 10.17 -6.62 -0.60
C LEU A 67 11.04 -5.42 -0.20
N ARG A 68 12.24 -5.65 0.34
CA ARG A 68 13.16 -4.57 0.71
C ARG A 68 13.59 -3.75 -0.51
N GLN A 69 13.88 -4.39 -1.65
CA GLN A 69 14.13 -3.68 -2.91
C GLN A 69 12.97 -2.79 -3.30
N ARG A 70 11.75 -3.32 -3.22
CA ARG A 70 10.55 -2.58 -3.60
C ARG A 70 10.26 -1.40 -2.67
N ILE A 71 10.53 -1.56 -1.36
CA ILE A 71 10.28 -0.54 -0.34
C ILE A 71 11.36 0.55 -0.36
N CYS A 72 12.63 0.15 -0.42
CA CYS A 72 13.76 1.05 -0.24
C CYS A 72 14.38 1.55 -1.56
N GLY A 73 14.09 0.89 -2.69
CA GLY A 73 14.71 1.20 -3.99
C GLY A 73 16.19 0.81 -4.08
N VAL A 74 16.72 0.12 -3.08
CA VAL A 74 18.14 -0.28 -3.00
C VAL A 74 18.24 -1.80 -3.20
N PRO A 75 19.06 -2.30 -4.15
CA PRO A 75 19.33 -3.72 -4.30
C PRO A 75 19.95 -4.30 -3.00
N PRO A 76 19.58 -5.51 -2.57
CA PRO A 76 19.95 -6.06 -1.29
C PRO A 76 21.34 -6.65 -1.43
N SER A 77 22.32 -5.88 -0.96
CA SER A 77 23.64 -6.36 -0.53
C SER A 77 24.33 -7.31 -1.51
N GLU A 78 24.29 -7.04 -2.82
CA GLU A 78 25.38 -7.56 -3.66
C GLU A 78 26.66 -6.81 -3.30
N SER A 79 27.78 -7.51 -3.43
CA SER A 79 29.11 -6.95 -3.22
C SER A 79 29.23 -5.59 -3.91
N TRP A 80 29.85 -4.62 -3.25
CA TRP A 80 30.25 -3.34 -3.87
C TRP A 80 31.27 -3.55 -5.01
N SER A 81 31.66 -4.79 -5.31
CA SER A 81 32.49 -5.14 -6.46
C SER A 81 31.90 -4.57 -7.77
N GLY A 82 32.75 -3.88 -8.52
CA GLY A 82 32.39 -3.19 -9.76
C GLY A 82 31.72 -1.81 -9.57
N TRP A 83 31.36 -1.45 -8.33
CA TRP A 83 31.04 -0.06 -8.02
C TRP A 83 32.34 0.74 -7.91
N SER A 84 32.34 1.96 -8.44
CA SER A 84 33.50 2.84 -8.39
C SER A 84 33.08 4.28 -8.15
N PHE A 85 33.99 5.06 -7.56
CA PHE A 85 33.84 6.50 -7.52
C PHE A 85 34.52 7.11 -8.74
N SER A 86 33.80 7.98 -9.43
CA SER A 86 34.32 8.83 -10.51
C SER A 86 34.02 10.28 -10.14
N GLY A 87 35.02 10.96 -9.58
CA GLY A 87 34.82 12.26 -8.92
C GLY A 87 33.80 12.15 -7.78
N ASP A 88 32.79 13.03 -7.78
CA ASP A 88 31.71 13.06 -6.79
C ASP A 88 30.57 12.08 -7.09
N ALA A 89 30.72 11.24 -8.11
CA ALA A 89 29.66 10.34 -8.55
C ALA A 89 29.98 8.88 -8.22
N LEU A 90 28.98 8.16 -7.75
CA LEU A 90 29.03 6.71 -7.51
C LEU A 90 28.53 5.99 -8.77
N VAL A 91 29.41 5.24 -9.43
CA VAL A 91 29.13 4.53 -10.67
C VAL A 91 28.89 3.05 -10.36
N SER A 92 27.77 2.52 -10.82
CA SER A 92 27.41 1.11 -10.70
C SER A 92 28.14 0.24 -11.74
N PRO A 93 28.25 -1.08 -11.52
CA PRO A 93 28.84 -2.03 -12.48
C PRO A 93 28.16 -2.04 -13.86
N TYR A 94 26.92 -1.57 -13.93
CA TYR A 94 26.11 -1.52 -15.15
C TYR A 94 26.17 -0.14 -15.85
N GLY A 95 27.03 0.77 -15.38
CA GLY A 95 27.24 2.10 -15.97
C GLY A 95 26.29 3.20 -15.47
N THR A 96 25.30 2.86 -14.63
CA THR A 96 24.45 3.87 -13.98
C THR A 96 25.28 4.72 -13.03
N THR A 97 25.07 6.04 -13.06
CA THR A 97 25.80 7.00 -12.22
C THR A 97 24.86 7.66 -11.22
N ILE A 98 25.22 7.64 -9.94
CA ILE A 98 24.50 8.31 -8.86
C ILE A 98 25.32 9.53 -8.44
N THR A 99 24.79 10.70 -8.75
CA THR A 99 25.39 11.98 -8.33
C THR A 99 24.74 12.48 -7.04
N PRO A 100 25.36 13.44 -6.33
CA PRO A 100 24.75 14.06 -5.15
C PRO A 100 23.38 14.69 -5.46
N GLU A 101 23.19 15.21 -6.67
CA GLU A 101 21.89 15.73 -7.12
C GLU A 101 20.82 14.63 -7.20
N ILE A 102 21.17 13.45 -7.71
CA ILE A 102 20.26 12.31 -7.79
C ILE A 102 19.92 11.82 -6.37
N ASP A 103 20.91 11.71 -5.48
CA ASP A 103 20.68 11.34 -4.08
C ASP A 103 19.73 12.34 -3.38
N ASN A 104 19.97 13.64 -3.58
CA ASN A 104 19.11 14.69 -3.03
C ASN A 104 17.68 14.61 -3.55
N LYS A 105 17.49 14.37 -4.86
CA LYS A 105 16.16 14.18 -5.46
C LYS A 105 15.47 12.93 -4.91
N LEU A 106 16.18 11.81 -4.79
CA LEU A 106 15.65 10.58 -4.21
C LEU A 106 15.20 10.81 -2.76
N ARG A 107 16.03 11.48 -1.96
CA ARG A 107 15.74 11.81 -0.56
C ARG A 107 14.54 12.75 -0.45
N TYR A 108 14.43 13.74 -1.33
CA TYR A 108 13.27 14.62 -1.43
C TYR A 108 11.99 13.82 -1.73
N PHE A 109 12.00 12.97 -2.76
CA PHE A 109 10.83 12.16 -3.10
C PHE A 109 10.44 11.17 -2.00
N GLN A 110 11.42 10.56 -1.32
CA GLN A 110 11.17 9.69 -0.16
C GLN A 110 10.46 10.45 0.97
N ASN A 111 10.90 11.69 1.25
CA ASN A 111 10.27 12.54 2.25
C ASN A 111 8.84 12.95 1.85
N GLU A 112 8.62 13.31 0.58
CA GLU A 112 7.29 13.69 0.10
C GLU A 112 6.32 12.51 0.11
N ILE A 113 6.75 11.31 -0.31
CA ILE A 113 5.94 10.08 -0.20
C ILE A 113 5.57 9.82 1.27
N ARG A 114 6.53 9.98 2.19
CA ARG A 114 6.27 9.79 3.63
C ARG A 114 5.23 10.79 4.12
N ARG A 115 5.36 12.07 3.75
CA ARG A 115 4.43 13.13 4.11
C ARG A 115 3.02 12.83 3.58
N LEU A 116 2.89 12.55 2.29
CA LEU A 116 1.61 12.22 1.65
C LEU A 116 0.93 11.00 2.28
N ARG A 117 1.71 9.99 2.70
CA ARG A 117 1.17 8.83 3.42
C ARG A 117 0.59 9.22 4.79
N ILE A 118 1.24 10.12 5.52
CA ILE A 118 0.75 10.63 6.81
C ILE A 118 -0.55 11.43 6.60
N GLU A 119 -0.58 12.34 5.63
CA GLU A 119 -1.76 13.15 5.31
C GLU A 119 -2.94 12.27 4.89
N ASN A 120 -2.70 11.29 4.02
CA ASN A 120 -3.73 10.35 3.58
C ASN A 120 -4.27 9.50 4.74
N GLN A 121 -3.39 9.07 5.65
CA GLN A 121 -3.81 8.35 6.85
C GLN A 121 -4.67 9.21 7.79
N ALA A 122 -4.30 10.49 7.96
CA ALA A 122 -5.07 11.45 8.76
C ALA A 122 -6.46 11.68 8.14
N ALA A 123 -6.53 11.92 6.82
CA ALA A 123 -7.79 12.08 6.10
C ALA A 123 -8.67 10.82 6.20
N SER A 124 -8.08 9.64 6.07
CA SER A 124 -8.80 8.36 6.25
C SER A 124 -9.39 8.21 7.66
N ASN A 125 -8.66 8.65 8.67
CA ASN A 125 -9.13 8.63 10.06
C ASN A 125 -10.27 9.63 10.29
N GLU A 126 -10.18 10.84 9.73
CA GLU A 126 -11.24 11.84 9.86
C GLU A 126 -12.52 11.40 9.14
N LEU A 127 -12.41 10.81 7.94
CA LEU A 127 -13.56 10.22 7.26
C LEU A 127 -14.24 9.12 8.09
N LYS A 128 -13.46 8.30 8.81
CA LYS A 128 -14.03 7.30 9.74
C LYS A 128 -14.73 7.96 10.92
N ARG A 129 -14.18 9.06 11.45
CA ARG A 129 -14.78 9.83 12.55
C ARG A 129 -16.11 10.44 12.11
N LEU A 130 -16.11 11.14 10.98
CA LEU A 130 -17.30 11.76 10.40
C LEU A 130 -18.38 10.72 10.09
N ARG A 131 -18.01 9.57 9.52
CA ARG A 131 -18.95 8.46 9.30
C ARG A 131 -19.57 7.92 10.58
N LYS A 132 -18.84 7.92 11.69
CA LYS A 132 -19.37 7.49 13.00
C LYS A 132 -20.29 8.54 13.62
N SER A 133 -20.02 9.82 13.41
CA SER A 133 -20.89 10.91 13.87
C SER A 133 -22.06 11.18 12.91
N TYR A 134 -22.07 10.55 11.74
CA TYR A 134 -23.14 10.65 10.76
C TYR A 134 -24.33 9.82 11.24
N ASP A 135 -25.38 10.50 11.72
CA ASP A 135 -26.69 9.89 11.93
C ASP A 135 -27.45 9.87 10.59
N PRO A 136 -27.64 8.69 9.95
CA PRO A 136 -28.35 8.58 8.68
C PRO A 136 -29.80 9.08 8.79
N GLU A 137 -30.40 8.97 9.97
CA GLU A 137 -31.78 9.34 10.25
C GLU A 137 -31.93 10.87 10.37
N PHE A 138 -30.95 11.55 10.97
CA PHE A 138 -30.88 13.02 10.97
C PHE A 138 -30.74 13.59 9.56
N VAL A 139 -29.86 13.02 8.74
CA VAL A 139 -29.67 13.52 7.36
C VAL A 139 -30.89 13.25 6.49
N SER A 140 -31.54 12.09 6.65
CA SER A 140 -32.82 11.80 6.00
C SER A 140 -33.89 12.81 6.38
N ARG A 141 -34.00 13.16 7.67
CA ARG A 141 -34.93 14.18 8.18
C ARG A 141 -34.63 15.58 7.63
N VAL A 142 -33.37 15.99 7.58
CA VAL A 142 -32.96 17.29 7.00
C VAL A 142 -33.27 17.34 5.51
N ARG A 143 -33.09 16.23 4.78
CA ARG A 143 -33.42 16.14 3.35
C ARG A 143 -34.92 16.24 3.10
N GLN A 144 -35.73 15.51 3.88
CA GLN A 144 -37.19 15.59 3.83
C GLN A 144 -37.69 16.99 4.18
N ALA A 145 -37.11 17.63 5.19
CA ALA A 145 -37.48 19.00 5.56
C ALA A 145 -37.11 20.01 4.47
N ALA A 146 -35.98 19.83 3.78
CA ALA A 146 -35.57 20.68 2.66
C ALA A 146 -36.46 20.49 1.42
N GLU A 147 -36.88 19.27 1.11
CA GLU A 147 -37.86 18.99 0.03
C GLU A 147 -39.22 19.64 0.32
N LEU A 148 -39.71 19.52 1.58
CA LEU A 148 -40.94 20.16 2.01
C LEU A 148 -40.85 21.70 1.97
N LEU A 149 -39.69 22.28 2.29
CA LEU A 149 -39.48 23.73 2.20
C LEU A 149 -39.35 24.20 0.74
N SER A 150 -38.76 23.39 -0.15
CA SER A 150 -38.70 23.73 -1.58
C SER A 150 -40.06 23.70 -2.27
N ASP A 151 -40.99 22.88 -1.77
CA ASP A 151 -42.39 22.86 -2.23
C ASP A 151 -43.22 24.04 -1.67
N VAL A 152 -42.75 24.69 -0.60
CA VAL A 152 -43.42 25.84 0.05
C VAL A 152 -42.98 27.18 -0.58
N ASP A 153 -41.75 27.27 -1.10
CA ASP A 153 -41.25 28.43 -1.86
C ASP A 153 -41.69 28.38 -3.34
N GLY A 154 -42.99 28.25 -3.58
CA GLY A 154 -43.62 28.58 -4.85
C GLY A 154 -43.47 30.08 -5.14
N LEU A 155 -42.27 30.52 -5.49
CA LEU A 155 -42.02 31.83 -6.08
C LEU A 155 -42.40 31.76 -7.57
N PRO A 156 -43.40 32.55 -8.01
CA PRO A 156 -43.72 32.68 -9.42
C PRO A 156 -42.59 33.43 -10.14
N VAL A 157 -42.24 32.98 -11.34
CA VAL A 157 -41.73 33.87 -12.40
C VAL A 157 -42.94 34.40 -13.16
#